data_AF-A0A1S9IRA8-F1
#
_entry.id   AF-A0A1S9IRA8-F1
#
_cell.length_a   1.000
_cell.length_b   1.000
_cell.length_c   1.000
_cell.angle_alpha   90.00
_cell.angle_beta   90.00
_cell.angle_gamma   90.00
#
_symmetry.space_group_name_H-M   'P 1'
#
loop_
_entity.id
_entity.type
_entity.pdbx_description
1 polymer ?
#
loop_
_entity_poly.entity_id
_entity_poly.type
_entity_poly.pdbx_seq_one_letter_code
_entity_poly.pdbx_strand_id
1 'polypeptide(L)'
;MPGLVSYISSTSFANEMAEMRQQVMEGQIGGFLLGGERVRVSYMPDTGRFLAESEGLGLVYAELLNIGFNDGVDALRNRVLSVLPGMVAQRQENSLQAKISECT
;
A
#
# COMPACT_ATOMS: atom_id res chain seq x y z
N MET A 1 0.60 3.39 15.79
CA MET A 1 -0.19 2.23 15.35
C MET A 1 0.67 0.96 15.45
N PRO A 2 0.72 0.30 16.62
CA PRO A 2 1.51 -0.93 16.79
C PRO A 2 0.98 -2.10 15.94
N GLY A 3 -0.35 -2.19 15.77
CA GLY A 3 -1.01 -3.30 15.06
C GLY A 3 -0.69 -3.37 13.57
N LEU A 4 -0.62 -2.23 12.87
CA LEU A 4 -0.30 -2.20 11.44
C LEU A 4 1.12 -2.68 11.17
N VAL A 5 2.10 -2.16 11.92
CA VAL A 5 3.51 -2.54 11.79
C VAL A 5 3.72 -4.02 12.12
N SER A 6 3.04 -4.51 13.16
CA SER A 6 3.05 -5.93 13.53
C SER A 6 2.46 -6.81 12.43
N TYR A 7 1.35 -6.40 11.81
CA TYR A 7 0.68 -7.17 10.78
C TYR A 7 1.47 -7.23 9.47
N ILE A 8 1.98 -6.10 8.97
CA ILE A 8 2.81 -6.08 7.73
C ILE A 8 4.14 -6.83 7.89
N SER A 9 4.55 -7.11 9.13
CA SER A 9 5.74 -7.89 9.45
C SER A 9 5.42 -9.37 9.70
N SER A 10 4.16 -9.77 9.63
CA SER A 10 3.71 -11.13 9.92
C SER A 10 3.88 -12.06 8.71
N THR A 11 4.02 -13.36 9.00
CA THR A 11 3.97 -14.41 7.97
C THR A 11 2.61 -14.49 7.28
N SER A 12 1.52 -14.20 7.99
CA SER A 12 0.17 -14.16 7.40
C SER A 12 0.09 -13.15 6.27
N PHE A 13 0.59 -11.93 6.49
CA PHE A 13 0.62 -10.90 5.45
C PHE A 13 1.45 -11.33 4.24
N ALA A 14 2.60 -11.97 4.47
CA ALA A 14 3.43 -12.49 3.38
C ALA A 14 2.71 -13.58 2.55
N ASN A 15 1.99 -14.48 3.22
CA ASN A 15 1.22 -15.54 2.57
C ASN A 15 0.05 -14.97 1.76
N GLU A 16 -0.70 -14.01 2.33
CA GLU A 16 -1.82 -13.35 1.66
C GLU A 16 -1.35 -12.59 0.41
N MET A 17 -0.20 -11.91 0.47
CA MET A 17 0.40 -11.25 -0.69
C MET A 17 0.84 -12.25 -1.76
N ALA A 18 1.41 -13.39 -1.38
CA ALA A 18 1.80 -14.44 -2.31
C ALA A 18 0.59 -15.09 -2.99
N GLU A 19 -0.47 -15.36 -2.22
CA GLU A 19 -1.74 -15.90 -2.74
C GLU A 19 -2.39 -14.92 -3.72
N MET A 20 -2.48 -13.65 -3.33
CA MET A 20 -3.05 -12.61 -4.20
C MET A 20 -2.26 -12.47 -5.50
N ARG A 21 -0.92 -12.54 -5.42
CA ARG A 21 -0.03 -12.50 -6.59
C ARG A 21 -0.30 -13.68 -7.53
N GLN A 22 -0.50 -14.88 -6.99
CA GLN A 22 -0.87 -16.06 -7.76
C GLN A 22 -2.24 -15.92 -8.44
N GLN A 23 -3.25 -15.43 -7.71
CA GLN A 23 -4.59 -15.21 -8.25
C GLN A 23 -4.60 -14.19 -9.39
N VAL A 24 -3.74 -13.16 -9.34
CA VAL A 24 -3.56 -12.21 -10.45
C VAL A 24 -2.88 -12.87 -11.65
N MET A 25 -1.86 -13.71 -11.44
CA MET A 25 -1.22 -14.48 -12.53
C MET A 25 -2.20 -15.41 -13.23
N GLU A 26 -3.11 -16.03 -12.46
CA GLU A 26 -4.15 -16.92 -12.97
C GLU A 26 -5.34 -16.17 -13.59
N GLY A 27 -5.32 -14.83 -13.60
CA GLY A 27 -6.39 -14.00 -14.13
C GLY A 27 -7.69 -14.05 -13.31
N GLN A 28 -7.64 -14.57 -12.08
CA GLN A 28 -8.79 -14.66 -11.19
C GLN A 28 -9.13 -13.31 -10.57
N ILE A 29 -8.11 -12.47 -10.35
CA ILE A 29 -8.25 -11.11 -9.84
C ILE A 29 -7.55 -10.16 -10.80
N GLY A 30 -8.27 -9.13 -11.25
CA GLY A 30 -7.72 -8.07 -12.11
C GLY A 30 -8.02 -6.66 -11.62
N GLY A 31 -8.93 -6.50 -10.67
CA GLY A 31 -9.21 -5.21 -10.04
C GLY A 31 -10.17 -5.31 -8.87
N PHE A 32 -9.97 -4.44 -7.88
CA PHE A 32 -10.68 -4.44 -6.60
C PHE A 32 -10.67 -3.04 -5.99
N LEU A 33 -11.43 -2.86 -4.90
CA LEU A 33 -11.43 -1.63 -4.13
C LEU A 33 -10.45 -1.76 -2.96
N LEU A 34 -9.55 -0.79 -2.81
CA LEU A 34 -8.66 -0.66 -1.66
C LEU A 34 -8.83 0.73 -1.07
N GLY A 35 -9.24 0.82 0.20
CA GLY A 35 -9.52 2.12 0.84
C GLY A 35 -10.62 2.94 0.16
N GLY A 36 -11.51 2.30 -0.62
CA GLY A 36 -12.53 2.97 -1.44
C GLY A 36 -12.07 3.32 -2.86
N GLU A 37 -10.78 3.18 -3.16
CA GLU A 37 -10.19 3.49 -4.46
C GLU A 37 -10.12 2.24 -5.34
N ARG A 38 -10.40 2.39 -6.63
CA ARG A 38 -10.33 1.29 -7.60
C ARG A 38 -8.88 1.07 -8.04
N VAL A 39 -8.34 -0.10 -7.75
CA VAL A 39 -7.01 -0.51 -8.22
C VAL A 39 -7.17 -1.68 -9.18
N ARG A 40 -6.47 -1.62 -10.32
CA ARG A 40 -6.36 -2.72 -11.27
C ARG A 40 -4.96 -3.30 -11.17
N VAL A 41 -4.85 -4.62 -11.25
CA VAL A 41 -3.55 -5.30 -11.24
C VAL A 41 -3.54 -6.34 -12.34
N SER A 42 -2.45 -6.38 -13.09
CA SER A 42 -2.25 -7.33 -14.18
C SER A 42 -0.86 -7.98 -14.07
N TYR A 43 -0.75 -9.22 -14.53
CA TYR A 43 0.52 -9.90 -14.74
C TYR A 43 0.94 -9.75 -16.20
N MET A 44 2.18 -9.38 -16.43
CA MET A 44 2.82 -9.16 -17.73
C MET A 44 3.77 -10.33 -18.02
N PRO A 45 3.35 -11.37 -18.79
CA PRO A 45 4.13 -12.59 -18.96
C PRO A 45 5.43 -12.39 -19.73
N ASP A 46 5.51 -11.37 -20.57
CA ASP A 46 6.67 -10.99 -21.37
C ASP A 46 7.85 -10.50 -20.50
N THR A 47 7.55 -9.83 -19.40
CA THR A 47 8.53 -9.29 -18.45
C THR A 47 8.60 -10.07 -17.14
N GLY A 48 7.61 -10.93 -16.88
CA GLY A 48 7.44 -11.61 -15.59
C GLY A 48 7.06 -10.66 -14.46
N ARG A 49 6.56 -9.46 -14.77
CA ARG A 49 6.27 -8.39 -13.81
C ARG A 49 4.77 -8.21 -13.61
N PHE A 50 4.43 -7.52 -12.53
CA PHE A 50 3.07 -7.06 -12.25
C PHE A 50 2.98 -5.56 -12.48
N LEU A 51 1.83 -5.14 -13.00
CA LEU A 51 1.48 -3.74 -13.17
C LEU A 51 0.19 -3.47 -12.40
N ALA A 52 0.31 -2.67 -11.34
CA ALA A 52 -0.81 -2.11 -10.61
C ALA A 52 -1.05 -0.65 -11.03
N GLU A 53 -2.30 -0.31 -11.31
CA GLU A 53 -2.74 0.99 -11.82
C GLU A 53 -4.00 1.47 -11.10
N SER A 54 -4.10 2.77 -10.92
CA SER A 54 -5.25 3.43 -10.30
C SER A 54 -5.28 4.91 -10.69
N GLU A 55 -6.28 5.64 -10.23
CA GLU A 55 -6.45 7.07 -10.44
C GLU A 55 -6.58 7.79 -9.10
N GLY A 56 -6.33 9.10 -9.07
CA GLY A 56 -6.51 9.92 -7.87
C GLY A 56 -5.73 9.43 -6.66
N LEU A 57 -6.42 9.26 -5.52
CA LEU A 57 -5.81 8.79 -4.27
C LEU A 57 -5.37 7.32 -4.35
N GLY A 58 -5.94 6.54 -5.26
CA GLY A 58 -5.59 5.14 -5.45
C GLY A 58 -4.20 4.91 -6.05
N LEU A 59 -3.56 5.96 -6.59
CA LEU A 59 -2.18 5.89 -7.08
C LEU A 59 -1.20 5.40 -6.00
N VAL A 60 -1.42 5.79 -4.74
CA VAL A 60 -0.58 5.33 -3.61
C VAL A 60 -0.74 3.82 -3.41
N TYR A 61 -1.96 3.30 -3.52
CA TYR A 61 -2.21 1.86 -3.41
C TYR A 61 -1.59 1.09 -4.56
N ALA A 62 -1.70 1.60 -5.79
CA ALA A 62 -1.07 1.03 -6.97
C ALA A 62 0.46 0.99 -6.83
N GLU A 63 1.10 2.07 -6.35
CA GLU A 63 2.54 2.10 -6.10
C GLU A 63 2.98 1.03 -5.09
N LEU A 64 2.26 0.92 -3.96
CA LEU A 64 2.57 -0.07 -2.93
C LEU A 64 2.42 -1.51 -3.45
N LEU A 65 1.37 -1.79 -4.23
CA LEU A 65 1.18 -3.10 -4.85
C LEU A 65 2.28 -3.41 -5.88
N ASN A 66 2.70 -2.42 -6.68
CA ASN A 66 3.82 -2.58 -7.61
C ASN A 66 5.10 -2.98 -6.88
N ILE A 67 5.40 -2.37 -5.73
CA ILE A 67 6.56 -2.75 -4.90
C ILE A 67 6.38 -4.15 -4.33
N GLY A 68 5.24 -4.43 -3.68
CA GLY A 68 5.01 -5.73 -3.04
C GLY A 68 5.04 -6.90 -4.02
N PHE A 69 4.49 -6.72 -5.22
CA PHE A 69 4.38 -7.79 -6.22
C PHE A 69 5.67 -7.98 -7.03
N ASN A 70 6.49 -6.94 -7.22
CA ASN A 70 7.70 -7.06 -8.03
C ASN A 70 8.96 -7.21 -7.18
N ASP A 71 9.03 -6.52 -6.05
CA ASP A 71 10.25 -6.41 -5.22
C ASP A 71 10.09 -7.14 -3.87
N GLY A 72 8.88 -7.64 -3.58
CA GLY A 72 8.59 -8.48 -2.42
C GLY A 72 8.08 -7.73 -1.20
N VAL A 73 7.59 -8.49 -0.22
CA VAL A 73 6.94 -7.95 0.98
C VAL A 73 7.88 -7.19 1.90
N ASP A 74 9.19 -7.51 1.88
CA ASP A 74 10.20 -6.75 2.64
C ASP A 74 10.42 -5.35 2.05
N ALA A 75 10.47 -5.23 0.72
CA ALA A 75 10.56 -3.95 0.03
C ALA A 75 9.32 -3.10 0.30
N LEU A 76 8.13 -3.72 0.22
CA LEU A 76 6.86 -3.07 0.56
C LEU A 76 6.85 -2.60 2.01
N ARG A 77 7.24 -3.46 2.96
CA ARG A 77 7.33 -3.11 4.37
C ARG A 77 8.26 -1.92 4.58
N ASN A 78 9.45 -1.93 3.99
CA ASN A 78 10.40 -0.83 4.11
C ASN A 78 9.84 0.47 3.54
N ARG A 79 9.13 0.40 2.39
CA ARG A 79 8.45 1.56 1.82
C ARG A 79 7.38 2.11 2.77
N VAL A 80 6.47 1.27 3.26
CA VAL A 80 5.41 1.68 4.19
C VAL A 80 6.01 2.30 5.45
N LEU A 81 7.03 1.66 6.05
CA LEU A 81 7.71 2.17 7.23
C LEU A 81 8.42 3.51 6.97
N SER A 82 8.89 3.78 5.75
CA SER A 82 9.53 5.04 5.39
C SER A 82 8.57 6.22 5.29
N VAL A 83 7.29 5.98 4.97
CA VAL A 83 6.26 7.04 4.86
C VAL A 83 5.47 7.25 6.15
N LEU A 84 5.47 6.28 7.08
CA LEU A 84 4.81 6.43 8.38
C LEU A 84 5.28 7.66 9.20
N PRO A 85 6.59 8.00 9.29
CA PRO A 85 7.05 9.18 10.02
C PRO A 85 6.49 10.49 9.47
N GLY A 86 6.34 10.62 8.15
CA GLY A 86 5.77 11.82 7.50
C GLY A 86 4.29 12.00 7.82
N MET A 87 3.53 10.90 7.91
CA MET A 87 2.12 10.94 8.29
C MET A 87 1.89 11.29 9.77
N VAL A 88 2.82 10.93 10.66
CA VAL A 88 2.76 11.30 12.09
C VAL A 88 3.11 12.79 12.28
N ALA A 89 4.12 13.29 11.57
CA ALA A 89 4.51 14.70 11.62
C ALA A 89 3.41 15.63 11.10
N GLN A 90 2.81 15.34 9.94
CA GLN A 90 1.71 16.17 9.39
C GLN A 90 0.45 16.17 10.27
N ARG A 91 0.14 15.06 10.94
CA ARG A 91 -1.00 15.01 11.87
C ARG A 91 -0.75 15.85 13.13
N GLN A 92 0.50 15.94 13.58
CA GLN A 92 0.87 16.74 14.74
C GLN A 92 0.93 18.24 14.40
N GLU A 93 1.46 18.61 13.23
CA GLU A 93 1.45 20.01 12.77
C GLU A 93 0.03 20.54 12.53
N ASN A 94 -0.85 19.77 11.89
CA ASN A 94 -2.25 20.16 11.70
C ASN A 94 -3.01 20.31 13.02
N SER A 95 -2.72 19.45 14.01
CA SER A 95 -3.30 19.54 15.36
C SER A 95 -2.80 20.76 16.13
N LEU A 96 -1.52 21.10 16.02
CA LEU A 96 -0.93 22.28 16.66
C LEU A 96 -1.43 23.59 16.01
N GLN A 97 -1.51 23.66 14.68
CA GLN A 97 -2.05 24.83 13.99
C GLN A 97 -3.54 25.05 14.28
N ALA A 98 -4.34 23.97 14.33
CA ALA A 98 -5.75 24.07 14.73
C ALA A 98 -5.91 24.64 16.15
N LYS A 99 -5.11 24.17 17.12
CA LYS A 99 -5.15 24.70 18.49
C LYS A 99 -4.66 26.15 18.63
N ILE A 100 -3.74 26.59 17.78
CA ILE A 100 -3.28 27.99 17.77
C ILE A 100 -4.38 28.90 17.20
N SER A 101 -5.09 28.45 16.15
CA SER A 101 -6.18 29.23 15.56
C SER A 101 -7.40 29.38 16.48
N GLU A 102 -7.64 28.44 17.40
CA GLU A 102 -8.70 28.55 18.43
C GLU A 102 -8.34 29.50 19.58
N CYS A 103 -7.10 29.97 19.66
CA CYS A 103 -6.60 30.88 20.70
C CYS A 103 -6.45 32.35 20.24
N THR A 104 -7.00 32.70 19.07
CA THR A 104 -7.09 34.07 18.52
C THR A 104 -8.55 34.45 18.31
#